data_AF-A0A8T3PG53-F1
#
_entry.id   AF-A0A8T3PG53-F1
#
_cell.length_a   1.000
_cell.length_b   1.000
_cell.length_c   1.000
_cell.angle_alpha   90.00
_cell.angle_beta   90.00
_cell.angle_gamma   90.00
#
_symmetry.space_group_name_H-M   'P 1'
#
loop_
_entity.id
_entity.type
_entity.pdbx_description
1 polymer ?
#
loop_
_entity_poly.entity_id
_entity_poly.type
_entity_poly.pdbx_seq_one_letter_code
_entity_poly.pdbx_strand_id
1 'polypeptide(L)'
;MGRAATRSAKEAKAAKEATQVLARGSAGAGPTATTAAKTAATTNPAIDEEGRFTGAGARGLTFERRWTTPGIHPYDEVTWETRTASISSESGKSVFEQTDVEVPTSWSQLATNVVVSKYFRGHIGTPQRENSVRQLIDRVVNTICGWAATQRYFATDEDLATFKAELTHLLLHQKMAFNSPVWFNVGVEPRPQCSACQPYRALVSTPDGMIPIGRLVDEAAIGREVYDAAGVTRIVAVKANGRKPVWRVKLRNGNFIEATPDHVVKAVRERRSDPEWLRVDQLEPGMRLHLHPHRAMATQPVQVAAFAEVAAGAIRDSAPGTDSLESLGAAFDIGDGRTTVSQAEAALAGWLQADGFVGQYQQGTNRSLTVEFQVANDDEYQWVMDNLDVALPLVHLKVRDADTKAMRVRRIRLYGEALREFVERWELLKRGTEIRVPSRLWTASYEEICAYLRSVFQADGYVTVRRDNGYEAGRIGFAVIGERWTEDLQLLLNTVGIYSRRLRKKEKRDDRYDLHELSISIGSERARFAELIGFVGRDKHARLLESLGLRGLKSCPNLREEVIVAIEDLGVEEVYDIQTESGEYLSNNVAVHNCFINSVDDNMGSIMDLAKTEAMLFKYGSGAGVNL
;
A
#
# COMPACT_ATOMS: atom_id res chain seq x y z
N MET A 1 16.99 -29.50 46.88
CA MET A 1 17.66 -28.34 47.51
C MET A 1 19.14 -28.36 47.15
N GLY A 2 19.65 -27.23 46.63
CA GLY A 2 21.08 -26.87 46.68
C GLY A 2 22.05 -27.49 45.68
N ARG A 3 21.94 -27.20 44.37
CA ARG A 3 23.09 -27.20 43.42
C ARG A 3 22.85 -26.62 42.00
N ALA A 4 21.77 -25.87 41.77
CA ALA A 4 21.41 -25.34 40.44
C ALA A 4 21.52 -23.80 40.28
N ALA A 5 21.99 -23.06 41.29
CA ALA A 5 21.93 -21.59 41.31
C ALA A 5 23.25 -20.86 41.01
N THR A 6 24.33 -21.55 40.62
CA THR A 6 25.67 -20.93 40.48
C THR A 6 26.28 -21.00 39.08
N ARG A 7 25.53 -21.43 38.07
CA ARG A 7 26.02 -21.47 36.66
C ARG A 7 25.50 -20.33 35.78
N SER A 8 24.36 -19.69 36.10
CA SER A 8 23.79 -18.60 35.29
C SER A 8 24.39 -17.20 35.56
N ALA A 9 25.26 -17.06 36.57
CA ALA A 9 25.92 -15.78 36.89
C ALA A 9 27.30 -15.61 36.21
N LYS A 10 27.88 -16.68 35.65
CA LYS A 10 29.23 -16.66 35.04
C LYS A 10 29.20 -16.47 33.51
N GLU A 11 28.09 -16.82 32.86
CA GLU A 11 27.88 -16.63 31.41
C GLU A 11 27.35 -15.22 31.07
N ALA A 12 26.68 -14.55 32.01
CA ALA A 12 26.22 -13.16 31.86
C ALA A 12 27.35 -12.11 31.96
N LYS A 13 28.55 -12.49 32.44
CA LYS A 13 29.71 -11.59 32.57
C LYS A 13 30.66 -11.63 31.37
N ALA A 14 30.69 -12.73 30.61
CA ALA A 14 31.56 -12.89 29.43
C ALA A 14 30.96 -12.27 28.14
N ALA A 15 29.63 -12.09 28.06
CA ALA A 15 28.97 -11.46 26.92
C ALA A 15 29.03 -9.92 26.95
N LYS A 16 29.47 -9.30 28.05
CA LYS A 16 29.55 -7.84 28.23
C LYS A 16 30.95 -7.25 27.96
N GLU A 17 31.97 -8.09 27.81
CA GLU A 17 33.36 -7.68 27.57
C GLU A 17 33.80 -7.82 26.08
N ALA A 18 32.96 -8.38 25.21
CA ALA A 18 33.29 -8.61 23.79
C ALA A 18 32.84 -7.48 22.82
N THR A 19 32.10 -6.47 23.27
CA THR A 19 31.65 -5.34 22.43
C THR A 19 32.50 -4.08 22.60
N GLN A 20 33.65 -4.16 23.28
CA GLN A 20 34.48 -3.00 23.61
C GLN A 20 35.93 -3.05 23.11
N VAL A 21 36.21 -3.83 22.06
CA VAL A 21 37.54 -3.88 21.43
C VAL A 21 37.40 -3.72 19.92
N LEU A 22 37.04 -2.52 19.46
CA LEU A 22 37.30 -2.01 18.09
C LEU A 22 37.10 -0.47 18.07
N ALA A 23 37.76 0.23 18.99
CA ALA A 23 37.90 1.69 18.92
C ALA A 23 39.06 2.16 19.82
N ARG A 24 40.31 1.96 19.39
CA ARG A 24 41.47 2.64 19.99
C ARG A 24 42.49 3.04 18.92
N GLY A 25 42.68 4.35 18.83
CA GLY A 25 43.72 5.10 18.11
C GLY A 25 43.14 6.48 17.80
N SER A 26 43.54 7.60 18.39
CA SER A 26 44.72 7.96 19.18
C SER A 26 44.35 9.12 20.13
N ALA A 27 45.08 9.25 21.23
CA ALA A 27 44.85 10.23 22.29
C ALA A 27 45.70 11.50 22.10
N GLY A 28 45.15 12.64 22.51
CA GLY A 28 45.85 13.91 22.73
C GLY A 28 45.20 14.73 23.86
N ALA A 29 45.80 14.63 25.05
CA ALA A 29 45.82 15.47 26.28
C ALA A 29 44.67 16.45 26.65
N GLY A 30 44.36 16.54 27.96
CA GLY A 30 43.21 17.24 28.58
C GLY A 30 43.42 18.73 28.94
N PRO A 31 42.86 19.32 30.04
CA PRO A 31 42.18 18.72 31.20
C PRO A 31 40.82 19.36 31.62
N THR A 32 40.03 18.57 32.37
CA THR A 32 39.14 18.92 33.52
C THR A 32 38.17 20.11 33.46
N ALA A 33 36.85 19.82 33.51
CA ALA A 33 35.94 20.38 34.53
C ALA A 33 34.60 19.63 34.57
N THR A 34 34.25 19.17 35.77
CA THR A 34 33.04 18.47 36.19
C THR A 34 31.78 19.32 35.96
N THR A 35 30.76 18.80 35.25
CA THR A 35 29.37 19.22 35.51
C THR A 35 28.36 18.14 35.14
N ALA A 36 27.34 18.04 35.99
CA ALA A 36 26.29 17.04 36.02
C ALA A 36 25.59 16.81 34.66
N ALA A 37 25.34 15.54 34.36
CA ALA A 37 24.49 15.11 33.27
C ALA A 37 23.04 15.57 33.53
N LYS A 38 22.62 16.61 32.81
CA LYS A 38 21.21 16.86 32.53
C LYS A 38 20.81 16.01 31.34
N THR A 39 19.93 15.04 31.58
CA THR A 39 19.02 14.49 30.59
C THR A 39 18.17 15.63 30.05
N ALA A 40 18.52 16.15 28.88
CA ALA A 40 17.65 17.02 28.10
C ALA A 40 17.08 16.17 26.96
N ALA A 41 15.78 15.85 27.05
CA ALA A 41 15.00 15.52 25.88
C ALA A 41 15.10 16.73 24.93
N THR A 42 15.69 16.55 23.76
CA THR A 42 15.70 17.55 22.69
C THR A 42 14.31 17.63 22.08
N THR A 43 13.39 18.32 22.77
CA THR A 43 12.22 18.90 22.12
C THR A 43 12.70 20.14 21.37
N ASN A 44 12.61 20.12 20.04
CA ASN A 44 12.85 21.31 19.24
C ASN A 44 11.71 22.30 19.58
N PRO A 45 11.98 23.48 20.18
CA PRO A 45 10.93 24.34 20.77
C PRO A 45 9.87 24.81 19.77
N ALA A 46 10.17 24.72 18.47
CA ALA A 46 9.30 25.13 17.39
C ALA A 46 8.33 24.05 16.90
N ILE A 47 8.35 22.83 17.47
CA ILE A 47 7.47 21.73 17.07
C ILE A 47 6.64 21.29 18.30
N ASP A 48 5.32 21.18 18.15
CA ASP A 48 4.42 20.72 19.22
C ASP A 48 4.46 19.19 19.44
N GLU A 49 3.71 18.71 20.43
CA GLU A 49 3.64 17.28 20.79
C GLU A 49 3.03 16.42 19.66
N GLU A 50 2.33 17.04 18.70
CA GLU A 50 1.78 16.40 17.50
C GLU A 50 2.68 16.55 16.27
N GLY A 51 3.92 17.03 16.42
CA GLY A 51 4.88 17.13 15.33
C GLY A 51 4.64 18.31 14.38
N ARG A 52 3.78 19.28 14.74
CA ARG A 52 3.46 20.45 13.91
C ARG A 52 4.38 21.61 14.24
N PHE A 53 4.80 22.34 13.21
CA PHE A 53 5.57 23.56 13.41
C PHE A 53 4.69 24.67 13.99
N THR A 54 5.10 25.20 15.15
CA THR A 54 4.45 26.32 15.86
C THR A 54 5.25 27.63 15.77
N GLY A 55 6.51 27.54 15.36
CA GLY A 55 7.46 28.66 15.33
C GLY A 55 7.81 29.22 16.72
N ALA A 56 7.38 28.61 17.81
CA ALA A 56 7.72 29.06 19.16
C ALA A 56 9.23 28.90 19.41
N GLY A 57 9.92 30.02 19.68
CA GLY A 57 11.36 30.02 19.89
C GLY A 57 12.21 29.83 18.63
N ALA A 58 11.61 29.70 17.45
CA ALA A 58 12.32 29.75 16.17
C ALA A 58 12.67 31.20 15.80
N ARG A 59 13.79 31.39 15.11
CA ARG A 59 14.09 32.68 14.47
C ARG A 59 13.22 32.79 13.21
N GLY A 60 12.29 33.75 13.20
CA GLY A 60 11.42 33.99 12.05
C GLY A 60 12.20 34.39 10.79
N LEU A 61 11.60 34.14 9.64
CA LEU A 61 12.13 34.47 8.32
C LEU A 61 12.00 35.97 8.05
N THR A 62 13.08 36.58 7.58
CA THR A 62 13.03 37.92 6.97
C THR A 62 12.75 37.78 5.48
N PHE A 63 11.99 38.70 4.90
CA PHE A 63 11.51 38.59 3.52
C PHE A 63 11.78 39.86 2.71
N GLU A 64 12.60 39.71 1.67
CA GLU A 64 12.97 40.80 0.77
C GLU A 64 11.86 41.06 -0.27
N ARG A 65 11.40 42.31 -0.37
CA ARG A 65 10.46 42.76 -1.41
C ARG A 65 11.15 42.84 -2.77
N ARG A 66 10.50 42.38 -3.85
CA ARG A 66 11.10 42.30 -5.19
C ARG A 66 10.23 42.86 -6.30
N TRP A 67 8.97 42.45 -6.38
CA TRP A 67 8.07 42.79 -7.49
C TRP A 67 7.02 43.84 -7.11
N THR A 68 6.80 44.07 -5.83
CA THR A 68 5.72 44.94 -5.33
C THR A 68 6.25 46.23 -4.71
N THR A 69 5.37 47.23 -4.58
CA THR A 69 5.69 48.52 -3.94
C THR A 69 5.06 48.60 -2.55
N PRO A 70 5.81 49.01 -1.49
CA PRO A 70 5.22 49.19 -0.16
C PRO A 70 4.01 50.13 -0.20
N GLY A 71 2.92 49.71 0.44
CA GLY A 71 1.67 50.49 0.51
C GLY A 71 0.78 50.45 -0.73
N ILE A 72 1.18 49.77 -1.82
CA ILE A 72 0.35 49.58 -3.02
C ILE A 72 -0.06 48.11 -3.09
N HIS A 73 -1.37 47.85 -3.26
CA HIS A 73 -1.84 46.47 -3.42
C HIS A 73 -1.60 46.00 -4.87
N PRO A 74 -1.12 44.77 -5.11
CA PRO A 74 -0.84 44.30 -6.48
C PRO A 74 -2.03 44.38 -7.45
N TYR A 75 -3.25 44.27 -6.94
CA TYR A 75 -4.46 44.43 -7.76
C TYR A 75 -4.71 45.85 -8.28
N ASP A 76 -4.11 46.86 -7.64
CA ASP A 76 -4.23 48.27 -8.02
C ASP A 76 -3.23 48.65 -9.12
N GLU A 77 -2.28 47.76 -9.43
CA GLU A 77 -1.26 47.95 -10.45
C GLU A 77 -1.70 47.43 -11.85
N VAL A 78 -2.88 46.82 -11.95
CA VAL A 78 -3.39 46.24 -13.20
C VAL A 78 -4.80 46.73 -13.54
N THR A 79 -5.11 46.74 -14.83
CA THR A 79 -6.47 47.03 -15.32
C THR A 79 -7.29 45.76 -15.34
N TRP A 80 -8.53 45.87 -14.88
CA TRP A 80 -9.49 44.77 -14.81
C TRP A 80 -10.59 44.96 -15.84
N GLU A 81 -11.12 43.86 -16.35
CA GLU A 81 -12.28 43.87 -17.22
C GLU A 81 -13.17 42.68 -16.96
N THR A 82 -14.40 42.80 -17.45
CA THR A 82 -15.42 41.77 -17.33
C THR A 82 -15.49 40.96 -18.63
N ARG A 83 -15.38 39.63 -18.53
CA ARG A 83 -15.47 38.70 -19.67
C ARG A 83 -16.48 37.60 -19.42
N THR A 84 -16.90 36.97 -20.52
CA THR A 84 -17.60 35.68 -20.49
C THR A 84 -16.58 34.56 -20.64
N ALA A 85 -16.61 33.60 -19.72
CA ALA A 85 -15.85 32.35 -19.81
C ALA A 85 -16.72 31.27 -20.44
N SER A 86 -16.29 30.64 -21.54
CA SER A 86 -17.04 29.58 -22.20
C SER A 86 -16.16 28.44 -22.71
N ILE A 87 -16.64 27.21 -22.62
CA ILE A 87 -15.97 26.01 -23.14
C ILE A 87 -16.96 25.24 -24.00
N SER A 88 -16.54 24.92 -25.22
CA SER A 88 -17.32 24.13 -26.18
C SER A 88 -16.65 22.79 -26.45
N SER A 89 -17.43 21.75 -26.76
CA SER A 89 -16.94 20.45 -27.22
C SER A 89 -16.39 20.53 -28.65
N GLU A 90 -15.70 19.47 -29.11
CA GLU A 90 -15.28 19.32 -30.51
C GLU A 90 -16.46 19.39 -31.51
N SER A 91 -17.68 19.08 -31.05
CA SER A 91 -18.92 19.21 -31.83
C SER A 91 -19.56 20.60 -31.78
N GLY A 92 -18.91 21.59 -31.14
CA GLY A 92 -19.38 22.97 -31.03
C GLY A 92 -20.47 23.20 -29.97
N LYS A 93 -20.82 22.19 -29.17
CA LYS A 93 -21.83 22.32 -28.11
C LYS A 93 -21.21 22.98 -26.88
N SER A 94 -21.86 24.03 -26.33
CA SER A 94 -21.44 24.66 -25.08
C SER A 94 -21.52 23.66 -23.91
N VAL A 95 -20.40 23.46 -23.23
CA VAL A 95 -20.24 22.57 -22.07
C VAL A 95 -20.21 23.37 -20.77
N PHE A 96 -19.75 24.62 -20.82
CA PHE A 96 -19.66 25.51 -19.69
C PHE A 96 -19.79 26.97 -20.17
N GLU A 97 -20.52 27.79 -19.41
CA GLU A 97 -20.57 29.23 -19.61
C GLU A 97 -20.76 29.95 -18.26
N GLN A 98 -19.99 31.01 -18.04
CA GLN A 98 -20.21 31.97 -16.96
C GLN A 98 -19.94 33.39 -17.47
N THR A 99 -20.95 34.26 -17.38
CA THR A 99 -20.83 35.68 -17.73
C THR A 99 -20.35 36.51 -16.55
N ASP A 100 -20.02 37.76 -16.83
CA ASP A 100 -19.74 38.78 -15.81
C ASP A 100 -18.57 38.44 -14.88
N VAL A 101 -17.51 37.85 -15.47
CA VAL A 101 -16.32 37.43 -14.73
C VAL A 101 -15.22 38.48 -14.81
N GLU A 102 -14.80 38.98 -13.66
CA GLU A 102 -13.74 39.97 -13.53
C GLU A 102 -12.35 39.31 -13.60
N VAL A 103 -11.55 39.70 -14.60
CA VAL A 103 -10.19 39.20 -14.85
C VAL A 103 -9.24 40.36 -15.19
N PRO A 104 -7.92 40.22 -15.00
CA PRO A 104 -6.97 41.19 -15.51
C PRO A 104 -7.00 41.21 -17.04
N THR A 105 -6.92 42.40 -17.64
CA THR A 105 -6.92 42.55 -19.12
C THR A 105 -5.78 41.77 -19.79
N SER A 106 -4.67 41.56 -19.07
CA SER A 106 -3.51 40.82 -19.56
C SER A 106 -3.71 39.30 -19.66
N TRP A 107 -4.74 38.73 -19.03
CA TRP A 107 -5.00 37.29 -19.09
C TRP A 107 -5.54 36.91 -20.47
N SER A 108 -5.18 35.73 -20.96
CA SER A 108 -5.77 35.22 -22.22
C SER A 108 -7.20 34.71 -22.00
N GLN A 109 -7.99 34.61 -23.08
CA GLN A 109 -9.32 33.99 -23.02
C GLN A 109 -9.23 32.52 -22.59
N LEU A 110 -8.18 31.80 -23.03
CA LEU A 110 -7.96 30.41 -22.62
C LEU A 110 -7.72 30.29 -21.11
N ALA A 111 -6.84 31.13 -20.55
CA ALA A 111 -6.60 31.17 -19.10
C ALA A 111 -7.88 31.50 -18.33
N THR A 112 -8.66 32.47 -18.83
CA THR A 112 -9.97 32.83 -18.28
C THR A 112 -10.90 31.61 -18.28
N ASN A 113 -11.08 30.93 -19.42
CA ASN A 113 -11.95 29.76 -19.53
C ASN A 113 -11.54 28.62 -18.59
N VAL A 114 -10.24 28.31 -18.53
CA VAL A 114 -9.71 27.24 -17.68
C VAL A 114 -9.92 27.58 -16.20
N VAL A 115 -9.52 28.76 -15.76
CA VAL A 115 -9.57 29.14 -14.34
C VAL A 115 -11.01 29.24 -13.84
N VAL A 116 -11.89 29.86 -14.62
CA VAL A 116 -13.30 30.03 -14.23
C VAL A 116 -14.05 28.71 -14.22
N SER A 117 -13.81 27.83 -15.19
CA SER A 117 -14.49 26.53 -15.23
C SER A 117 -13.99 25.57 -14.15
N LYS A 118 -12.69 25.60 -13.83
CA LYS A 118 -12.07 24.64 -12.91
C LYS A 118 -12.01 25.14 -11.48
N TYR A 119 -11.59 26.38 -11.25
CA TYR A 119 -11.12 26.81 -9.93
C TYR A 119 -12.06 27.77 -9.20
N PHE A 120 -12.97 28.44 -9.91
CA PHE A 120 -13.98 29.26 -9.25
C PHE A 120 -14.93 28.40 -8.41
N ARG A 121 -15.14 28.80 -7.17
CA ARG A 121 -15.98 28.11 -6.19
C ARG A 121 -17.41 28.64 -6.15
N GLY A 122 -18.32 27.82 -5.64
CA GLY A 122 -19.77 28.04 -5.67
C GLY A 122 -20.44 27.54 -6.95
N HIS A 123 -21.76 27.34 -6.90
CA HIS A 123 -22.56 26.89 -8.06
C HIS A 123 -22.95 28.07 -8.94
N ILE A 124 -22.88 27.92 -10.27
CA ILE A 124 -23.29 28.97 -11.22
C ILE A 124 -24.73 29.41 -10.92
N GLY A 125 -24.96 30.73 -10.90
CA GLY A 125 -26.26 31.32 -10.56
C GLY A 125 -26.52 31.48 -9.06
N THR A 126 -25.61 31.06 -8.18
CA THR A 126 -25.71 31.30 -6.73
C THR A 126 -24.87 32.49 -6.29
N PRO A 127 -25.26 33.21 -5.21
CA PRO A 127 -24.44 34.30 -4.66
C PRO A 127 -23.05 33.88 -4.18
N GLN A 128 -22.86 32.59 -3.88
CA GLN A 128 -21.58 32.02 -3.43
C GLN A 128 -20.62 31.75 -4.59
N ARG A 129 -21.06 31.91 -5.86
CA ARG A 129 -20.21 31.72 -7.03
C ARG A 129 -19.18 32.84 -7.10
N GLU A 130 -17.91 32.47 -7.06
CA GLU A 130 -16.81 33.38 -7.38
C GLU A 130 -17.02 33.92 -8.80
N ASN A 131 -16.84 35.23 -8.95
CA ASN A 131 -16.97 35.97 -10.20
C ASN A 131 -15.76 36.87 -10.46
N SER A 132 -14.72 36.80 -9.64
CA SER A 132 -13.49 37.57 -9.84
C SER A 132 -12.26 36.70 -9.55
N VAL A 133 -11.23 36.84 -10.39
CA VAL A 133 -9.92 36.22 -10.13
C VAL A 133 -9.30 36.73 -8.82
N ARG A 134 -9.65 37.95 -8.37
CA ARG A 134 -9.24 38.44 -7.04
C ARG A 134 -9.71 37.51 -5.93
N GLN A 135 -10.96 37.04 -5.99
CA GLN A 135 -11.54 36.16 -4.96
C GLN A 135 -10.78 34.83 -4.91
N LEU A 136 -10.47 34.24 -6.06
CA LEU A 136 -9.69 33.01 -6.17
C LEU A 136 -8.28 33.16 -5.56
N ILE A 137 -7.56 34.22 -5.95
CA ILE A 137 -6.19 34.48 -5.46
C ILE A 137 -6.23 34.77 -3.97
N ASP A 138 -7.12 35.67 -3.52
CA ASP A 138 -7.25 36.05 -2.12
C ASP A 138 -7.60 34.86 -1.23
N ARG A 139 -8.47 33.97 -1.69
CA ARG A 139 -8.83 32.76 -0.94
C ARG A 139 -7.59 31.92 -0.62
N VAL A 140 -6.71 31.72 -1.58
CA VAL A 140 -5.47 30.95 -1.39
C VAL A 140 -4.45 31.74 -0.58
N VAL A 141 -4.14 32.97 -1.01
CA VAL A 141 -3.08 33.80 -0.40
C VAL A 141 -3.41 34.13 1.05
N ASN A 142 -4.64 34.56 1.35
CA ASN A 142 -5.02 34.91 2.72
C ASN A 142 -4.96 33.70 3.65
N THR A 143 -5.34 32.52 3.17
CA THR A 143 -5.28 31.30 3.96
C THR A 143 -3.83 30.93 4.28
N ILE A 144 -2.94 30.91 3.29
CA ILE A 144 -1.51 30.64 3.48
C ILE A 144 -0.87 31.65 4.42
N CYS A 145 -1.17 32.95 4.24
CA CYS A 145 -0.65 34.00 5.11
C CYS A 145 -1.21 33.89 6.54
N GLY A 146 -2.46 33.47 6.71
CA GLY A 146 -3.07 33.22 8.02
C GLY A 146 -2.38 32.09 8.78
N TRP A 147 -2.02 31.00 8.09
CA TRP A 147 -1.20 29.92 8.67
C TRP A 147 0.19 30.43 9.04
N ALA A 148 0.85 31.14 8.14
CA ALA A 148 2.19 31.68 8.37
C ALA A 148 2.24 32.63 9.58
N ALA A 149 1.21 33.46 9.76
CA ALA A 149 1.04 34.31 10.94
C ALA A 149 0.87 33.48 12.22
N THR A 150 -0.04 32.49 12.20
CA THR A 150 -0.36 31.65 13.37
C THR A 150 0.86 30.84 13.81
N GLN A 151 1.64 30.35 12.86
CA GLN A 151 2.82 29.51 13.08
C GLN A 151 4.12 30.33 13.17
N ARG A 152 4.04 31.67 13.21
CA ARG A 152 5.17 32.59 13.44
C ARG A 152 6.34 32.37 12.46
N TYR A 153 6.03 32.14 11.19
CA TYR A 153 7.04 31.89 10.16
C TYR A 153 7.93 33.11 9.90
N PHE A 154 7.41 34.33 10.08
CA PHE A 154 8.11 35.57 9.74
C PHE A 154 8.67 36.29 10.96
N ALA A 155 9.80 36.97 10.78
CA ALA A 155 10.47 37.72 11.85
C ALA A 155 9.66 38.95 12.26
N THR A 156 8.96 39.57 11.31
CA THR A 156 8.14 40.77 11.53
C THR A 156 6.81 40.69 10.78
N ASP A 157 5.84 41.51 11.20
CA ASP A 157 4.58 41.68 10.45
C ASP A 157 4.82 42.31 9.07
N GLU A 158 5.89 43.10 8.91
CA GLU A 158 6.29 43.67 7.64
C GLU A 158 6.81 42.59 6.66
N ASP A 159 7.53 41.58 7.16
CA ASP A 159 7.96 40.43 6.36
C ASP A 159 6.75 39.63 5.87
N LEU A 160 5.78 39.37 6.75
CA LEU A 160 4.52 38.69 6.39
C LEU A 160 3.71 39.51 5.36
N ALA A 161 3.57 40.82 5.57
CA ALA A 161 2.85 41.71 4.65
C ALA A 161 3.55 41.79 3.29
N THR A 162 4.89 41.79 3.28
CA THR A 162 5.69 41.74 2.06
C THR A 162 5.51 40.41 1.34
N PHE A 163 5.58 39.30 2.05
CA PHE A 163 5.31 37.97 1.49
C PHE A 163 3.92 37.90 0.85
N LYS A 164 2.89 38.36 1.55
CA LYS A 164 1.52 38.40 1.04
C LYS A 164 1.43 39.15 -0.29
N ALA A 165 2.01 40.35 -0.35
CA ALA A 165 1.99 41.18 -1.55
C ALA A 165 2.73 40.49 -2.72
N GLU A 166 3.92 39.95 -2.47
CA GLU A 166 4.73 39.29 -3.49
C GLU A 166 4.06 38.02 -4.03
N LEU A 167 3.45 37.20 -3.16
CA LEU A 167 2.69 36.02 -3.58
C LEU A 167 1.46 36.39 -4.42
N THR A 168 0.69 37.40 -4.00
CA THR A 168 -0.44 37.90 -4.80
C THR A 168 0.03 38.39 -6.17
N HIS A 169 1.13 39.14 -6.24
CA HIS A 169 1.71 39.59 -7.51
C HIS A 169 2.09 38.42 -8.41
N LEU A 170 2.78 37.41 -7.87
CA LEU A 170 3.21 36.24 -8.63
C LEU A 170 2.02 35.50 -9.27
N LEU A 171 0.95 35.29 -8.52
CA LEU A 171 -0.26 34.61 -8.99
C LEU A 171 -1.04 35.46 -10.00
N LEU A 172 -1.20 36.77 -9.71
CA LEU A 172 -1.92 37.71 -10.56
C LEU A 172 -1.29 37.83 -11.95
N HIS A 173 0.04 37.93 -12.00
CA HIS A 173 0.80 38.06 -13.24
C HIS A 173 1.16 36.72 -13.88
N GLN A 174 0.58 35.60 -13.40
CA GLN A 174 0.82 34.25 -13.90
C GLN A 174 2.32 33.89 -13.95
N LYS A 175 3.11 34.44 -13.03
CA LYS A 175 4.55 34.14 -12.87
C LYS A 175 4.77 32.83 -12.11
N MET A 176 3.75 32.39 -11.38
CA MET A 176 3.68 31.13 -10.65
C MET A 176 2.21 30.72 -10.55
N ALA A 177 1.94 29.43 -10.41
CA ALA A 177 0.62 28.92 -10.08
C ALA A 177 0.78 27.75 -9.13
N PHE A 178 -0.08 27.67 -8.11
CA PHE A 178 -0.13 26.48 -7.27
C PHE A 178 -0.70 25.27 -8.03
N ASN A 179 -0.50 24.09 -7.47
CA ASN A 179 -1.15 22.88 -7.94
C ASN A 179 -2.70 22.97 -7.86
N SER A 180 -3.42 22.16 -8.63
CA SER A 180 -4.89 22.18 -8.63
C SER A 180 -5.53 21.93 -7.24
N PRO A 181 -5.06 21.00 -6.37
CA PRO A 181 -5.55 20.80 -5.02
C PRO A 181 -5.45 22.04 -4.15
N VAL A 182 -4.40 22.85 -4.28
CA VAL A 182 -4.34 24.13 -3.57
C VAL A 182 -5.45 25.06 -4.05
N TRP A 183 -5.64 25.22 -5.36
CA TRP A 183 -6.74 26.02 -5.90
C TRP A 183 -8.12 25.51 -5.51
N PHE A 184 -8.27 24.18 -5.42
CA PHE A 184 -9.51 23.53 -5.01
C PHE A 184 -9.79 23.71 -3.52
N ASN A 185 -8.83 23.42 -2.65
CA ASN A 185 -9.11 23.13 -1.25
C ASN A 185 -8.74 24.31 -0.33
N VAL A 186 -7.66 25.03 -0.64
CA VAL A 186 -7.12 26.06 0.27
C VAL A 186 -8.08 27.23 0.34
N GLY A 187 -8.47 27.59 1.57
CA GLY A 187 -9.45 28.64 1.85
C GLY A 187 -10.92 28.25 1.59
N VAL A 188 -11.19 26.98 1.28
CA VAL A 188 -12.55 26.41 1.19
C VAL A 188 -12.83 25.54 2.41
N GLU A 189 -11.94 24.56 2.64
CA GLU A 189 -12.04 23.64 3.76
C GLU A 189 -11.21 24.14 4.96
N PRO A 190 -11.67 23.95 6.22
CA PRO A 190 -10.89 24.32 7.40
C PRO A 190 -9.51 23.65 7.49
N ARG A 191 -9.36 22.46 6.89
CA ARG A 191 -8.10 21.69 6.81
C ARG A 191 -7.93 21.14 5.39
N PRO A 192 -7.41 21.96 4.45
CA PRO A 192 -7.34 21.57 3.05
C PRO A 192 -6.30 20.47 2.83
N GLN A 193 -6.63 19.49 2.00
CA GLN A 193 -5.68 18.49 1.52
C GLN A 193 -4.79 19.14 0.46
N CYS A 194 -3.52 19.35 0.82
CA CYS A 194 -2.54 19.99 -0.07
C CYS A 194 -1.51 18.98 -0.60
N SER A 195 -1.30 17.84 0.07
CA SER A 195 -0.17 16.96 -0.23
C SER A 195 -0.30 15.53 0.34
N ALA A 196 -1.34 14.81 -0.06
CA ALA A 196 -1.55 13.41 0.29
C ALA A 196 -0.48 12.50 -0.29
N CYS A 197 0.07 11.60 0.53
CA CYS A 197 1.10 10.68 0.08
C CYS A 197 1.02 9.34 0.80
N GLN A 198 1.76 8.35 0.30
CA GLN A 198 1.90 7.03 0.88
C GLN A 198 3.39 6.65 1.00
N PRO A 199 3.79 5.80 1.96
CA PRO A 199 5.19 5.37 2.09
C PRO A 199 5.60 4.51 0.88
N TYR A 200 6.90 4.43 0.58
CA TYR A 200 7.47 3.70 -0.58
C TYR A 200 6.82 2.33 -0.84
N ARG A 201 6.63 1.57 0.25
CA ARG A 201 6.14 0.19 0.25
C ARG A 201 4.64 0.02 0.02
N ALA A 202 3.86 1.11 0.03
CA ALA A 202 2.42 1.01 -0.19
C ALA A 202 2.17 0.44 -1.59
N LEU A 203 1.41 -0.66 -1.67
CA LEU A 203 1.20 -1.38 -2.92
C LEU A 203 0.00 -0.78 -3.66
N VAL A 204 0.27 -0.29 -4.86
CA VAL A 204 -0.74 0.16 -5.82
C VAL A 204 -1.18 -1.04 -6.66
N SER A 205 -2.48 -1.22 -6.79
CA SER A 205 -3.06 -2.29 -7.60
C SER A 205 -2.99 -1.92 -9.08
N THR A 206 -2.44 -2.81 -9.91
CA THR A 206 -2.27 -2.61 -11.36
C THR A 206 -2.68 -3.87 -12.13
N PRO A 207 -2.94 -3.78 -13.45
CA PRO A 207 -3.17 -4.97 -14.29
C PRO A 207 -2.01 -5.98 -14.27
N ASP A 208 -0.78 -5.50 -14.04
CA ASP A 208 0.44 -6.31 -13.97
C ASP A 208 0.74 -6.82 -12.55
N GLY A 209 -0.19 -6.66 -11.60
CA GLY A 209 -0.03 -7.02 -10.19
C GLY A 209 0.07 -5.81 -9.25
N MET A 210 0.61 -6.04 -8.07
CA MET A 210 0.75 -5.03 -7.02
C MET A 210 2.14 -4.39 -7.08
N ILE A 211 2.22 -3.08 -7.32
CA ILE A 211 3.51 -2.39 -7.46
C ILE A 211 3.68 -1.40 -6.30
N PRO A 212 4.81 -1.41 -5.57
CA PRO A 212 5.10 -0.37 -4.59
C PRO A 212 5.05 1.02 -5.23
N ILE A 213 4.34 1.95 -4.62
CA ILE A 213 4.18 3.31 -5.14
C ILE A 213 5.53 4.00 -5.36
N GLY A 214 6.51 3.73 -4.48
CA GLY A 214 7.86 4.27 -4.63
C GLY A 214 8.56 3.79 -5.90
N ARG A 215 8.35 2.53 -6.31
CA ARG A 215 8.87 2.02 -7.58
C ARG A 215 8.21 2.71 -8.77
N LEU A 216 6.90 2.95 -8.73
CA LEU A 216 6.20 3.68 -9.80
C LEU A 216 6.76 5.09 -9.98
N VAL A 217 7.15 5.74 -8.88
CA VAL A 217 7.80 7.04 -8.89
C VAL A 217 9.23 6.95 -9.42
N ASP A 218 10.04 6.03 -8.92
CA ASP A 218 11.45 5.84 -9.35
C ASP A 218 11.54 5.54 -10.85
N GLU A 219 10.60 4.78 -11.39
CA GLU A 219 10.52 4.41 -12.82
C GLU A 219 9.89 5.50 -13.70
N ALA A 220 9.44 6.63 -13.13
CA ALA A 220 8.69 7.67 -13.83
C ALA A 220 7.52 7.09 -14.65
N ALA A 221 6.70 6.23 -14.03
CA ALA A 221 5.72 5.36 -14.68
C ALA A 221 4.47 6.05 -15.28
N ILE A 222 4.64 7.21 -15.93
CA ILE A 222 3.60 7.94 -16.65
C ILE A 222 3.07 7.07 -17.82
N GLY A 223 1.76 7.03 -17.98
CA GLY A 223 1.04 6.20 -18.94
C GLY A 223 0.76 4.78 -18.47
N ARG A 224 1.37 4.32 -17.36
CA ARG A 224 1.11 2.99 -16.81
C ARG A 224 -0.33 2.90 -16.30
N GLU A 225 -0.94 1.75 -16.55
CA GLU A 225 -2.28 1.43 -16.10
C GLU A 225 -2.28 1.01 -14.62
N VAL A 226 -3.20 1.57 -13.85
CA VAL A 226 -3.48 1.21 -12.46
C VAL A 226 -4.98 1.03 -12.29
N TYR A 227 -5.39 0.35 -11.22
CA TYR A 227 -6.81 0.17 -10.93
C TYR A 227 -7.36 1.30 -10.06
N ASP A 228 -8.60 1.70 -10.33
CA ASP A 228 -9.44 2.55 -9.49
C ASP A 228 -10.76 1.84 -9.12
N ALA A 229 -11.74 2.55 -8.57
CA ALA A 229 -13.01 1.94 -8.19
C ALA A 229 -13.88 1.52 -9.39
N ALA A 230 -13.64 2.08 -10.58
CA ALA A 230 -14.43 1.87 -11.79
C ALA A 230 -13.80 0.87 -12.77
N GLY A 231 -12.48 0.65 -12.69
CA GLY A 231 -11.77 -0.10 -13.72
C GLY A 231 -10.30 0.24 -13.76
N VAL A 232 -9.81 0.46 -14.97
CA VAL A 232 -8.44 0.87 -15.24
C VAL A 232 -8.41 2.38 -15.46
N THR A 233 -7.40 3.02 -14.89
CA THR A 233 -7.02 4.41 -15.15
C THR A 233 -5.51 4.47 -15.43
N ARG A 234 -4.99 5.61 -15.89
CA ARG A 234 -3.57 5.77 -16.22
C ARG A 234 -2.90 6.81 -15.35
N ILE A 235 -1.65 6.55 -15.00
CA ILE A 235 -0.79 7.51 -14.30
C ILE A 235 -0.45 8.66 -15.25
N VAL A 236 -0.69 9.90 -14.84
CA VAL A 236 -0.34 11.12 -15.57
C VAL A 236 0.84 11.87 -14.93
N ALA A 237 1.11 11.63 -13.65
CA ALA A 237 2.26 12.20 -12.95
C ALA A 237 2.68 11.33 -11.76
N VAL A 238 3.94 11.44 -11.35
CA VAL A 238 4.51 10.72 -10.19
C VAL A 238 5.37 11.65 -9.34
N LYS A 239 5.46 11.41 -8.03
CA LYS A 239 6.23 12.27 -7.12
C LYS A 239 6.80 11.57 -5.90
N ALA A 240 8.07 11.89 -5.59
CA ALA A 240 8.62 11.81 -4.25
C ALA A 240 8.35 13.14 -3.53
N ASN A 241 7.63 13.10 -2.42
CA ASN A 241 7.08 14.28 -1.73
C ASN A 241 7.72 14.51 -0.35
N GLY A 242 8.98 14.09 -0.21
CA GLY A 242 9.79 14.27 0.98
C GLY A 242 9.31 13.43 2.17
N ARG A 243 9.62 13.91 3.38
CA ARG A 243 9.36 13.19 4.63
C ARG A 243 8.13 13.71 5.35
N LYS A 244 7.20 12.82 5.68
CA LYS A 244 5.94 13.17 6.39
C LYS A 244 5.54 12.10 7.39
N PRO A 245 4.72 12.44 8.41
CA PRO A 245 4.09 11.44 9.27
C PRO A 245 3.26 10.45 8.44
N VAL A 246 3.32 9.17 8.77
CA VAL A 246 2.55 8.11 8.12
C VAL A 246 1.72 7.38 9.17
N TRP A 247 0.43 7.23 8.92
CA TRP A 247 -0.47 6.48 9.78
C TRP A 247 -0.90 5.19 9.08
N ARG A 248 -1.03 4.11 9.85
CA ARG A 248 -1.58 2.83 9.41
C ARG A 248 -3.01 2.68 9.90
N VAL A 249 -3.95 2.66 8.96
CA VAL A 249 -5.37 2.39 9.24
C VAL A 249 -5.62 0.89 9.06
N LYS A 250 -5.83 0.17 10.16
CA LYS A 250 -6.07 -1.28 10.16
C LYS A 250 -7.56 -1.57 10.05
N LEU A 251 -7.91 -2.50 9.16
CA LEU A 251 -9.27 -2.95 8.91
C LEU A 251 -9.56 -4.27 9.62
N ARG A 252 -10.84 -4.53 9.91
CA ARG A 252 -11.32 -5.69 10.68
C ARG A 252 -10.97 -7.02 10.05
N ASN A 253 -10.85 -7.06 8.72
CA ASN A 253 -10.42 -8.27 8.02
C ASN A 253 -8.89 -8.48 8.07
N GLY A 254 -8.13 -7.54 8.62
CA GLY A 254 -6.67 -7.57 8.70
C GLY A 254 -5.95 -6.86 7.53
N ASN A 255 -6.70 -6.37 6.54
CA ASN A 255 -6.16 -5.48 5.51
C ASN A 255 -5.89 -4.09 6.13
N PHE A 256 -5.15 -3.24 5.43
CA PHE A 256 -4.75 -1.94 5.93
C PHE A 256 -4.39 -0.98 4.80
N ILE A 257 -4.37 0.31 5.13
CA ILE A 257 -3.72 1.34 4.31
C ILE A 257 -2.71 2.10 5.16
N GLU A 258 -1.61 2.50 4.54
CA GLU A 258 -0.61 3.39 5.12
C GLU A 258 -0.54 4.65 4.27
N ALA A 259 -0.74 5.80 4.89
CA ALA A 259 -0.77 7.09 4.21
C ALA A 259 -0.55 8.26 5.18
N THR A 260 -0.30 9.45 4.66
CA THR A 260 -0.19 10.68 5.46
C THR A 260 -1.53 11.07 6.10
N PRO A 261 -1.55 11.81 7.22
CA PRO A 261 -2.79 12.23 7.88
C PRO A 261 -3.77 13.01 6.98
N ASP A 262 -3.25 13.77 6.01
CA ASP A 262 -4.03 14.52 5.02
C ASP A 262 -4.42 13.68 3.78
N HIS A 263 -4.01 12.42 3.70
CA HIS A 263 -4.38 11.54 2.60
C HIS A 263 -5.86 11.21 2.64
N VAL A 264 -6.52 11.19 1.48
CA VAL A 264 -7.98 11.03 1.41
C VAL A 264 -8.34 9.64 0.90
N VAL A 265 -9.25 8.99 1.62
CA VAL A 265 -9.71 7.62 1.36
C VAL A 265 -11.23 7.59 1.28
N LYS A 266 -11.78 6.63 0.54
CA LYS A 266 -13.23 6.47 0.41
C LYS A 266 -13.77 5.74 1.65
N ALA A 267 -14.48 6.49 2.49
CA ALA A 267 -14.91 6.05 3.81
C ALA A 267 -16.42 6.20 4.02
N VAL A 268 -16.96 5.40 4.92
CA VAL A 268 -18.37 5.39 5.33
C VAL A 268 -18.39 5.57 6.85
N ARG A 269 -19.03 6.64 7.33
CA ARG A 269 -19.09 6.98 8.77
C ARG A 269 -19.90 5.94 9.54
N GLU A 270 -21.10 5.67 9.06
CA GLU A 270 -22.04 4.74 9.69
C GLU A 270 -22.57 3.73 8.68
N ARG A 271 -22.93 2.55 9.16
CA ARG A 271 -23.44 1.51 8.27
C ARG A 271 -24.69 2.01 7.54
N ARG A 272 -24.69 1.92 6.20
CA ARG A 272 -25.76 2.41 5.30
C ARG A 272 -25.84 3.94 5.19
N SER A 273 -24.83 4.68 5.61
CA SER A 273 -24.66 6.08 5.17
C SER A 273 -23.98 6.13 3.81
N ASP A 274 -24.08 7.28 3.14
CA ASP A 274 -23.37 7.49 1.89
C ASP A 274 -21.85 7.53 2.10
N PRO A 275 -21.05 7.08 1.12
CA PRO A 275 -19.59 7.09 1.21
C PRO A 275 -19.01 8.46 0.87
N GLU A 276 -18.20 8.99 1.78
CA GLU A 276 -17.51 10.28 1.69
C GLU A 276 -16.02 10.07 1.39
N TRP A 277 -15.40 11.09 0.81
CA TRP A 277 -13.95 11.18 0.73
C TRP A 277 -13.45 11.87 2.00
N LEU A 278 -12.79 11.12 2.87
CA LEU A 278 -12.33 11.62 4.18
C LEU A 278 -10.82 11.53 4.28
N ARG A 279 -10.22 12.52 4.96
CA ARG A 279 -8.80 12.48 5.31
C ARG A 279 -8.56 11.37 6.34
N VAL A 280 -7.36 10.79 6.31
CA VAL A 280 -6.94 9.77 7.29
C VAL A 280 -7.04 10.28 8.72
N ASP A 281 -6.76 11.57 8.97
CA ASP A 281 -6.89 12.20 10.29
C ASP A 281 -8.33 12.52 10.73
N GLN A 282 -9.31 12.30 9.86
CA GLN A 282 -10.74 12.38 10.17
C GLN A 282 -11.36 11.00 10.42
N LEU A 283 -10.58 9.92 10.24
CA LEU A 283 -11.07 8.56 10.44
C LEU A 283 -11.06 8.19 11.92
N GLU A 284 -12.04 7.38 12.31
CA GLU A 284 -12.14 6.84 13.66
C GLU A 284 -12.39 5.33 13.60
N PRO A 285 -11.90 4.54 14.58
CA PRO A 285 -12.30 3.15 14.76
C PRO A 285 -13.83 3.02 14.81
N GLY A 286 -14.37 2.09 14.03
CA GLY A 286 -15.82 1.92 13.85
C GLY A 286 -16.35 2.40 12.49
N MET A 287 -15.72 3.42 11.89
CA MET A 287 -15.96 3.80 10.49
C MET A 287 -15.52 2.67 9.54
N ARG A 288 -15.80 2.80 8.25
CA ARG A 288 -15.56 1.73 7.26
C ARG A 288 -14.85 2.30 6.03
N LEU A 289 -13.93 1.54 5.43
CA LEU A 289 -13.30 1.90 4.16
C LEU A 289 -13.85 1.02 3.03
N HIS A 290 -13.95 1.60 1.83
CA HIS A 290 -14.26 0.87 0.61
C HIS A 290 -13.07 0.01 0.17
N LEU A 291 -13.28 -1.30 0.23
CA LEU A 291 -12.36 -2.33 -0.23
C LEU A 291 -12.93 -2.98 -1.49
N HIS A 292 -12.15 -2.99 -2.56
CA HIS A 292 -12.52 -3.56 -3.86
C HIS A 292 -11.73 -4.87 -4.10
N PRO A 293 -12.27 -6.07 -3.78
CA PRO A 293 -11.67 -7.31 -4.24
C PRO A 293 -11.59 -7.32 -5.77
N HIS A 294 -10.44 -7.70 -6.33
CA HIS A 294 -10.16 -7.70 -7.79
C HIS A 294 -11.06 -8.62 -8.64
N ARG A 295 -12.17 -9.15 -8.10
CA ARG A 295 -13.04 -10.09 -8.83
C ARG A 295 -13.72 -9.50 -10.05
N ALA A 296 -14.06 -8.22 -10.03
CA ALA A 296 -14.63 -7.53 -11.17
C ALA A 296 -13.59 -7.22 -12.27
N MET A 297 -12.30 -7.35 -11.92
CA MET A 297 -11.16 -6.91 -12.73
C MET A 297 -10.30 -8.07 -13.21
N ALA A 298 -10.41 -9.23 -12.55
CA ALA A 298 -9.94 -10.51 -13.03
C ALA A 298 -10.85 -11.01 -14.16
N THR A 299 -10.27 -11.37 -15.30
CA THR A 299 -10.94 -11.65 -16.58
C THR A 299 -11.85 -12.89 -16.62
N GLN A 300 -11.98 -13.64 -15.52
CA GLN A 300 -12.76 -14.88 -15.50
C GLN A 300 -13.81 -14.90 -14.37
N PRO A 301 -15.12 -14.90 -14.72
CA PRO A 301 -16.20 -15.06 -13.75
C PRO A 301 -16.30 -16.52 -13.26
N VAL A 302 -16.21 -16.71 -11.93
CA VAL A 302 -16.38 -18.03 -11.30
C VAL A 302 -17.86 -18.39 -11.24
N GLN A 303 -18.28 -19.48 -11.86
CA GLN A 303 -19.66 -19.96 -11.80
C GLN A 303 -19.96 -20.77 -10.53
N VAL A 304 -19.84 -20.14 -9.36
CA VAL A 304 -19.95 -20.76 -8.02
C VAL A 304 -21.11 -21.76 -7.88
N ALA A 305 -22.28 -21.46 -8.47
CA ALA A 305 -23.46 -22.32 -8.41
C ALA A 305 -23.31 -23.62 -9.22
N ALA A 306 -22.80 -23.52 -10.46
CA ALA A 306 -22.53 -24.68 -11.30
C ALA A 306 -21.44 -25.57 -10.70
N PHE A 307 -20.38 -24.97 -10.15
CA PHE A 307 -19.31 -25.70 -9.45
C PHE A 307 -19.82 -26.43 -8.21
N ALA A 308 -20.68 -25.79 -7.41
CA ALA A 308 -21.25 -26.41 -6.21
C ALA A 308 -22.22 -27.56 -6.55
N GLU A 309 -23.02 -27.44 -7.62
CA GLU A 309 -23.91 -28.50 -8.07
C GLU A 309 -23.14 -29.71 -8.63
N VAL A 310 -22.10 -29.46 -9.44
CA VAL A 310 -21.22 -30.51 -9.99
C VAL A 310 -20.48 -31.25 -8.87
N ALA A 311 -19.90 -30.51 -7.90
CA ALA A 311 -19.24 -31.12 -6.75
C ALA A 311 -20.22 -31.89 -5.85
N ALA A 312 -21.43 -31.36 -5.61
CA ALA A 312 -22.45 -32.02 -4.79
C ALA A 312 -23.03 -33.27 -5.49
N GLY A 313 -23.15 -33.28 -6.81
CA GLY A 313 -23.57 -34.44 -7.59
C GLY A 313 -22.54 -35.56 -7.55
N ALA A 314 -21.27 -35.25 -7.82
CA ALA A 314 -20.20 -36.23 -7.81
C ALA A 314 -19.94 -36.86 -6.42
N ILE A 315 -20.13 -36.11 -5.32
CA ILE A 315 -20.05 -36.64 -3.95
C ILE A 315 -21.26 -37.53 -3.59
N ARG A 316 -22.42 -37.32 -4.22
CA ARG A 316 -23.62 -38.15 -4.01
C ARG A 316 -23.56 -39.49 -4.75
N ASP A 317 -22.97 -39.48 -5.94
CA ASP A 317 -22.90 -40.65 -6.83
C ASP A 317 -21.63 -41.50 -6.62
N SER A 318 -20.73 -41.11 -5.71
CA SER A 318 -19.56 -41.90 -5.33
C SER A 318 -19.96 -43.07 -4.41
N ALA A 319 -19.97 -44.28 -4.94
CA ALA A 319 -19.86 -45.48 -4.12
C ALA A 319 -18.48 -45.48 -3.41
N PRO A 320 -18.36 -46.00 -2.17
CA PRO A 320 -17.09 -46.03 -1.48
C PRO A 320 -16.09 -46.90 -2.26
N GLY A 321 -15.13 -46.25 -2.93
CA GLY A 321 -14.04 -46.91 -3.66
C GLY A 321 -13.95 -46.68 -5.19
N THR A 322 -14.67 -45.71 -5.79
CA THR A 322 -14.53 -45.40 -7.22
C THR A 322 -13.99 -43.98 -7.51
N ASP A 323 -13.09 -43.89 -8.50
CA ASP A 323 -12.33 -42.73 -9.05
C ASP A 323 -13.15 -41.52 -9.56
N SER A 324 -14.36 -41.32 -9.06
CA SER A 324 -15.24 -40.19 -9.43
C SER A 324 -14.69 -38.80 -9.04
N LEU A 325 -13.72 -38.74 -8.12
CA LEU A 325 -13.02 -37.50 -7.75
C LEU A 325 -11.85 -37.17 -8.69
N GLU A 326 -11.27 -38.16 -9.39
CA GLU A 326 -10.21 -37.91 -10.38
C GLU A 326 -10.76 -37.25 -11.64
N SER A 327 -11.97 -37.62 -12.08
CA SER A 327 -12.63 -36.98 -13.24
C SER A 327 -13.04 -35.53 -12.98
N LEU A 328 -13.37 -35.20 -11.72
CA LEU A 328 -13.57 -33.83 -11.26
C LEU A 328 -12.26 -33.05 -11.29
N GLY A 329 -11.18 -33.59 -10.69
CA GLY A 329 -9.86 -32.96 -10.69
C GLY A 329 -9.34 -32.64 -12.10
N ALA A 330 -9.55 -33.56 -13.06
CA ALA A 330 -9.20 -33.35 -14.46
C ALA A 330 -10.09 -32.32 -15.18
N ALA A 331 -11.34 -32.14 -14.76
CA ALA A 331 -12.22 -31.09 -15.29
C ALA A 331 -11.87 -29.68 -14.77
N PHE A 332 -11.03 -29.59 -13.73
CA PHE A 332 -10.58 -28.34 -13.10
C PHE A 332 -9.14 -27.93 -13.48
N ASP A 333 -8.51 -28.64 -14.43
CA ASP A 333 -7.18 -28.31 -14.94
C ASP A 333 -7.30 -27.20 -16.00
N ILE A 334 -7.31 -25.94 -15.55
CA ILE A 334 -7.32 -24.74 -16.41
C ILE A 334 -5.87 -24.37 -16.74
N GLY A 335 -5.18 -25.24 -17.49
CA GLY A 335 -3.82 -25.00 -17.97
C GLY A 335 -3.57 -25.74 -19.29
N ASP A 336 -2.75 -25.18 -20.16
CA ASP A 336 -2.39 -25.75 -21.48
C ASP A 336 -1.53 -27.04 -21.42
N GLY A 337 -1.44 -27.67 -20.25
CA GLY A 337 -0.71 -28.91 -20.00
C GLY A 337 0.81 -28.76 -19.94
N ARG A 338 1.38 -27.54 -19.91
CA ARG A 338 2.84 -27.33 -19.73
C ARG A 338 3.15 -26.33 -18.63
N THR A 339 3.51 -26.84 -17.45
CA THR A 339 4.06 -26.04 -16.36
C THR A 339 5.33 -25.31 -16.83
N THR A 340 5.34 -23.98 -16.74
CA THR A 340 6.54 -23.20 -17.06
C THR A 340 7.59 -23.34 -15.96
N VAL A 341 8.86 -23.06 -16.28
CA VAL A 341 9.93 -23.05 -15.26
C VAL A 341 9.61 -22.07 -14.13
N SER A 342 9.04 -20.90 -14.44
CA SER A 342 8.69 -19.91 -13.40
C SER A 342 7.56 -20.38 -12.48
N GLN A 343 6.53 -21.05 -13.02
CA GLN A 343 5.47 -21.67 -12.23
C GLN A 343 6.01 -22.78 -11.33
N ALA A 344 6.89 -23.62 -11.87
CA ALA A 344 7.50 -24.71 -11.11
C ALA A 344 8.40 -24.19 -9.98
N GLU A 345 9.22 -23.17 -10.26
CA GLU A 345 9.99 -22.47 -9.24
C GLU A 345 9.10 -21.87 -8.14
N ALA A 346 7.96 -21.26 -8.51
CA ALA A 346 7.01 -20.66 -7.57
C ALA A 346 6.38 -21.70 -6.64
N ALA A 347 5.97 -22.86 -7.20
CA ALA A 347 5.46 -23.98 -6.43
C ALA A 347 6.49 -24.46 -5.38
N LEU A 348 7.73 -24.71 -5.81
CA LEU A 348 8.80 -25.14 -4.91
C LEU A 348 9.11 -24.11 -3.84
N ALA A 349 9.17 -22.82 -4.18
CA ALA A 349 9.40 -21.74 -3.24
C ALA A 349 8.30 -21.70 -2.15
N GLY A 350 7.03 -21.82 -2.54
CA GLY A 350 5.91 -21.87 -1.61
C GLY A 350 6.00 -23.04 -0.64
N TRP A 351 6.37 -24.22 -1.15
CA TRP A 351 6.58 -25.41 -0.31
C TRP A 351 7.71 -25.21 0.69
N LEU A 352 8.84 -24.64 0.24
CA LEU A 352 10.04 -24.47 1.06
C LEU A 352 9.86 -23.45 2.18
N GLN A 353 9.07 -22.40 1.96
CA GLN A 353 8.75 -21.43 3.01
C GLN A 353 7.78 -22.00 4.05
N ALA A 354 6.85 -22.89 3.66
CA ALA A 354 5.88 -23.52 4.55
C ALA A 354 6.48 -24.67 5.38
N ASP A 355 6.75 -25.82 4.74
CA ASP A 355 7.19 -27.04 5.46
C ASP A 355 8.58 -27.56 4.99
N GLY A 356 9.32 -26.74 4.24
CA GLY A 356 10.69 -27.08 3.85
C GLY A 356 11.77 -26.41 4.71
N PHE A 357 13.02 -26.70 4.39
CA PHE A 357 14.21 -26.12 5.01
C PHE A 357 15.19 -25.64 3.94
N VAL A 358 15.74 -24.45 4.14
CA VAL A 358 16.85 -23.91 3.34
C VAL A 358 17.91 -23.39 4.30
N GLY A 359 19.15 -23.81 4.13
CA GLY A 359 20.23 -23.38 5.00
C GLY A 359 21.61 -23.76 4.50
N GLN A 360 22.60 -23.04 5.00
CA GLN A 360 24.02 -23.31 4.77
C GLN A 360 24.75 -23.25 6.12
N TYR A 361 25.37 -24.37 6.52
CA TYR A 361 26.09 -24.42 7.79
C TYR A 361 27.40 -23.61 7.67
N GLN A 362 27.61 -22.66 8.57
CA GLN A 362 28.85 -21.87 8.62
C GLN A 362 30.04 -22.63 9.22
N GLN A 363 29.77 -23.67 10.01
CA GLN A 363 30.77 -24.49 10.69
C GLN A 363 30.48 -25.99 10.46
N GLY A 364 31.53 -26.81 10.45
CA GLY A 364 31.46 -28.26 10.19
C GLY A 364 32.01 -28.68 8.82
N THR A 365 32.00 -29.98 8.54
CA THR A 365 32.55 -30.56 7.31
C THR A 365 31.64 -30.38 6.09
N ASN A 366 30.34 -30.12 6.29
CA ASN A 366 29.38 -29.87 5.22
C ASN A 366 28.99 -28.39 5.19
N ARG A 367 29.65 -27.62 4.31
CA ARG A 367 29.37 -26.19 4.07
C ARG A 367 28.45 -25.95 2.87
N SER A 368 27.89 -27.01 2.29
CA SER A 368 27.05 -26.91 1.09
C SER A 368 25.71 -26.29 1.43
N LEU A 369 25.24 -25.41 0.55
CA LEU A 369 23.85 -24.98 0.55
C LEU A 369 22.95 -26.21 0.46
N THR A 370 21.99 -26.30 1.37
CA THR A 370 21.08 -27.44 1.51
C THR A 370 19.65 -26.94 1.40
N VAL A 371 18.86 -27.61 0.56
CA VAL A 371 17.42 -27.43 0.43
C VAL A 371 16.76 -28.76 0.76
N GLU A 372 15.74 -28.78 1.60
CA GLU A 372 15.01 -29.98 1.99
C GLU A 372 13.50 -29.72 1.89
N PHE A 373 12.81 -30.57 1.14
CA PHE A 373 11.35 -30.64 1.13
C PHE A 373 10.91 -31.77 2.05
N GLN A 374 9.84 -31.54 2.79
CA GLN A 374 9.14 -32.56 3.57
C GLN A 374 7.76 -32.79 2.94
N VAL A 375 7.43 -34.06 2.67
CA VAL A 375 6.16 -34.46 2.06
C VAL A 375 5.56 -35.66 2.80
N ALA A 376 4.25 -35.68 2.98
CA ALA A 376 3.54 -36.64 3.81
C ALA A 376 2.92 -37.82 3.04
N ASN A 377 2.57 -37.63 1.77
CA ASN A 377 1.90 -38.65 0.94
C ASN A 377 2.41 -38.65 -0.51
N ASP A 378 1.89 -39.56 -1.34
CA ASP A 378 2.32 -39.74 -2.73
C ASP A 378 1.95 -38.57 -3.65
N ASP A 379 0.77 -37.96 -3.44
CA ASP A 379 0.34 -36.80 -4.23
C ASP A 379 1.29 -35.61 -4.00
N GLU A 380 1.67 -35.36 -2.75
CA GLU A 380 2.64 -34.30 -2.39
C GLU A 380 4.05 -34.59 -2.91
N TYR A 381 4.48 -35.86 -2.84
CA TYR A 381 5.76 -36.28 -3.38
C TYR A 381 5.82 -36.07 -4.89
N GLN A 382 4.79 -36.50 -5.62
CA GLN A 382 4.72 -36.36 -7.07
C GLN A 382 4.74 -34.88 -7.46
N TRP A 383 3.93 -34.04 -6.80
CA TRP A 383 3.94 -32.60 -7.03
C TRP A 383 5.31 -31.96 -6.86
N VAL A 384 6.04 -32.28 -5.78
CA VAL A 384 7.38 -31.72 -5.58
C VAL A 384 8.35 -32.25 -6.63
N MET A 385 8.30 -33.54 -6.97
CA MET A 385 9.19 -34.13 -7.98
C MET A 385 8.93 -33.56 -9.38
N ASP A 386 7.68 -33.45 -9.82
CA ASP A 386 7.32 -32.90 -11.13
C ASP A 386 7.83 -31.46 -11.30
N ASN A 387 7.65 -30.64 -10.26
CA ASN A 387 8.14 -29.26 -10.28
C ASN A 387 9.68 -29.19 -10.16
N LEU A 388 10.32 -30.12 -9.44
CA LEU A 388 11.79 -30.22 -9.39
C LEU A 388 12.39 -30.59 -10.74
N ASP A 389 11.78 -31.53 -11.47
CA ASP A 389 12.24 -31.96 -12.79
C ASP A 389 12.18 -30.83 -13.81
N VAL A 390 11.23 -29.90 -13.66
CA VAL A 390 11.12 -28.70 -14.51
C VAL A 390 12.05 -27.57 -14.06
N ALA A 391 12.04 -27.23 -12.77
CA ALA A 391 12.77 -26.07 -12.26
C ALA A 391 14.27 -26.32 -12.07
N LEU A 392 14.65 -27.55 -11.71
CA LEU A 392 16.01 -27.94 -11.33
C LEU A 392 16.41 -29.33 -11.89
N PRO A 393 16.31 -29.57 -13.22
CA PRO A 393 16.41 -30.90 -13.86
C PRO A 393 17.72 -31.66 -13.63
N LEU A 394 18.78 -30.99 -13.21
CA LEU A 394 20.14 -31.56 -13.10
C LEU A 394 20.66 -31.56 -11.66
N VAL A 395 19.82 -31.25 -10.68
CA VAL A 395 20.26 -31.14 -9.29
C VAL A 395 20.36 -32.52 -8.63
N HIS A 396 21.46 -32.77 -7.93
CA HIS A 396 21.59 -33.99 -7.17
C HIS A 396 20.64 -33.98 -5.97
N LEU A 397 19.71 -34.94 -5.93
CA LEU A 397 18.74 -35.10 -4.86
C LEU A 397 18.90 -36.43 -4.14
N LYS A 398 18.49 -36.45 -2.88
CA LYS A 398 18.45 -37.62 -2.01
C LYS A 398 17.13 -37.70 -1.28
N VAL A 399 16.35 -38.74 -1.59
CA VAL A 399 15.08 -39.04 -0.92
C VAL A 399 15.34 -40.01 0.22
N ARG A 400 14.75 -39.74 1.39
CA ARG A 400 14.76 -40.64 2.54
C ARG A 400 13.42 -40.61 3.25
N ASP A 401 13.00 -41.78 3.70
CA ASP A 401 11.92 -41.86 4.69
C ASP A 401 12.41 -41.37 6.05
N ALA A 402 11.54 -40.68 6.77
CA ALA A 402 11.76 -40.23 8.13
C ALA A 402 10.46 -40.30 8.93
N ASP A 403 10.56 -40.65 10.20
CA ASP A 403 9.42 -40.60 11.11
C ASP A 403 9.34 -39.22 11.77
N THR A 404 8.18 -38.58 11.68
CA THR A 404 7.84 -37.43 12.52
C THR A 404 7.03 -37.89 13.73
N LYS A 405 6.72 -36.97 14.65
CA LYS A 405 5.87 -37.30 15.81
C LYS A 405 4.45 -37.74 15.43
N ALA A 406 3.98 -37.39 14.23
CA ALA A 406 2.60 -37.60 13.80
C ALA A 406 2.46 -38.65 12.70
N MET A 407 3.43 -38.75 11.80
CA MET A 407 3.37 -39.61 10.62
C MET A 407 4.76 -39.85 10.02
N ARG A 408 4.86 -40.88 9.18
CA ARG A 408 6.02 -41.09 8.31
C ARG A 408 5.96 -40.07 7.16
N VAL A 409 7.10 -39.43 6.87
CA VAL A 409 7.26 -38.44 5.81
C VAL A 409 8.44 -38.82 4.92
N ARG A 410 8.45 -38.34 3.68
CA ARG A 410 9.64 -38.38 2.82
C ARG A 410 10.34 -37.03 2.87
N ARG A 411 11.66 -37.05 3.04
CA ARG A 411 12.54 -35.89 2.97
C ARG A 411 13.31 -35.93 1.65
N ILE A 412 13.11 -34.92 0.82
CA ILE A 412 13.79 -34.75 -0.46
C ILE A 412 14.86 -33.69 -0.27
N ARG A 413 16.13 -34.10 -0.17
CA ARG A 413 17.26 -33.19 0.07
C ARG A 413 18.07 -32.94 -1.19
N LEU A 414 18.32 -31.68 -1.46
CA LEU A 414 19.18 -31.19 -2.53
C LEU A 414 20.40 -30.51 -1.91
N TYR A 415 21.54 -30.64 -2.58
CA TYR A 415 22.79 -30.05 -2.11
C TYR A 415 23.53 -29.33 -3.24
N GLY A 416 24.27 -28.30 -2.84
CA GLY A 416 25.31 -27.71 -3.67
C GLY A 416 24.98 -26.29 -4.12
N GLU A 417 26.00 -25.67 -4.72
CA GLU A 417 25.97 -24.26 -5.06
C GLU A 417 25.05 -23.93 -6.23
N ALA A 418 24.69 -24.91 -7.07
CA ALA A 418 23.71 -24.76 -8.14
C ALA A 418 22.32 -24.30 -7.62
N LEU A 419 22.04 -24.48 -6.32
CA LEU A 419 20.80 -24.02 -5.68
C LEU A 419 20.81 -22.53 -5.33
N ARG A 420 21.98 -21.87 -5.31
CA ARG A 420 22.12 -20.51 -4.79
C ARG A 420 21.25 -19.51 -5.52
N GLU A 421 21.29 -19.55 -6.85
CA GLU A 421 20.51 -18.64 -7.67
C GLU A 421 19.02 -18.76 -7.38
N PHE A 422 18.49 -19.98 -7.31
CA PHE A 422 17.10 -20.24 -6.93
C PHE A 422 16.78 -19.73 -5.52
N VAL A 423 17.63 -20.05 -4.53
CA VAL A 423 17.43 -19.66 -3.13
C VAL A 423 17.44 -18.14 -2.93
N GLU A 424 18.36 -17.44 -3.58
CA GLU A 424 18.50 -15.98 -3.48
C GLU A 424 17.39 -15.26 -4.24
N ARG A 425 17.07 -15.71 -5.48
CA ARG A 425 16.00 -15.15 -6.30
C ARG A 425 14.62 -15.27 -5.64
N TRP A 426 14.39 -16.35 -4.89
CA TRP A 426 13.14 -16.59 -4.16
C TRP A 426 13.21 -16.24 -2.67
N GLU A 427 14.28 -15.57 -2.23
CA GLU A 427 14.45 -15.06 -0.86
C GLU A 427 14.26 -16.12 0.26
N LEU A 428 14.66 -17.36 0.01
CA LEU A 428 14.30 -18.54 0.83
C LEU A 428 15.11 -18.70 2.13
N LEU A 429 16.09 -17.83 2.36
CA LEU A 429 16.94 -17.86 3.57
C LEU A 429 16.26 -17.25 4.80
N LYS A 430 15.24 -16.39 4.62
CA LYS A 430 14.48 -15.79 5.73
C LYS A 430 13.60 -16.87 6.36
N ARG A 431 13.64 -17.02 7.69
CA ARG A 431 12.93 -18.10 8.42
C ARG A 431 12.14 -17.55 9.61
N GLY A 432 11.19 -18.37 10.11
CA GLY A 432 10.38 -18.04 11.28
C GLY A 432 9.53 -16.78 11.06
N THR A 433 9.66 -15.79 11.95
CA THR A 433 8.90 -14.53 11.88
C THR A 433 9.40 -13.57 10.78
N GLU A 434 10.54 -13.86 10.16
CA GLU A 434 11.14 -13.01 9.11
C GLU A 434 10.68 -13.41 7.70
N ILE A 435 9.97 -14.52 7.54
CA ILE A 435 9.44 -14.96 6.25
C ILE A 435 8.51 -13.87 5.69
N ARG A 436 8.66 -13.62 4.39
CA ARG A 436 7.81 -12.75 3.56
C ARG A 436 7.52 -13.47 2.26
N VAL A 437 6.46 -13.04 1.58
CA VAL A 437 6.24 -13.46 0.19
C VAL A 437 7.43 -12.98 -0.65
N PRO A 438 8.02 -13.84 -1.51
CA PRO A 438 9.06 -13.44 -2.44
C PRO A 438 8.64 -12.23 -3.28
N SER A 439 9.45 -11.19 -3.30
CA SER A 439 9.13 -9.89 -3.90
C SER A 439 8.74 -9.95 -5.38
N ARG A 440 9.25 -10.93 -6.14
CA ARG A 440 8.87 -11.14 -7.54
C ARG A 440 7.40 -11.52 -7.73
N LEU A 441 6.75 -12.12 -6.72
CA LEU A 441 5.35 -12.55 -6.81
C LEU A 441 4.36 -11.38 -6.84
N TRP A 442 4.79 -10.18 -6.45
CA TRP A 442 3.93 -9.01 -6.49
C TRP A 442 3.52 -8.62 -7.92
N THR A 443 4.35 -8.92 -8.91
CA THR A 443 4.10 -8.68 -10.33
C THR A 443 4.24 -9.95 -11.18
N ALA A 444 4.08 -11.12 -10.55
CA ALA A 444 4.13 -12.40 -11.26
C ALA A 444 2.79 -12.70 -11.92
N SER A 445 2.79 -13.66 -12.85
CA SER A 445 1.56 -14.10 -13.51
C SER A 445 0.58 -14.74 -12.52
N TYR A 446 -0.70 -14.79 -12.90
CA TYR A 446 -1.73 -15.46 -12.11
C TYR A 446 -1.38 -16.91 -11.79
N GLU A 447 -0.78 -17.62 -12.74
CA GLU A 447 -0.37 -19.01 -12.61
C GLU A 447 0.78 -19.17 -11.63
N GLU A 448 1.79 -18.28 -11.64
CA GLU A 448 2.90 -18.29 -10.67
C GLU A 448 2.38 -18.05 -9.24
N ILE A 449 1.49 -17.06 -9.08
CA ILE A 449 0.88 -16.75 -7.77
C ILE A 449 0.06 -17.95 -7.28
N CYS A 450 -0.76 -18.55 -8.15
CA CYS A 450 -1.57 -19.72 -7.81
C CYS A 450 -0.71 -20.94 -7.45
N ALA A 451 0.38 -21.20 -8.18
CA ALA A 451 1.30 -22.31 -7.93
C ALA A 451 2.00 -22.18 -6.56
N TYR A 452 2.47 -20.96 -6.23
CA TYR A 452 3.03 -20.64 -4.93
C TYR A 452 2.00 -20.82 -3.80
N LEU A 453 0.80 -20.23 -3.94
CA LEU A 453 -0.26 -20.32 -2.93
C LEU A 453 -0.72 -21.77 -2.74
N ARG A 454 -0.84 -22.56 -3.82
CA ARG A 454 -1.23 -23.98 -3.77
C ARG A 454 -0.26 -24.77 -2.89
N SER A 455 1.04 -24.53 -3.04
CA SER A 455 2.07 -25.20 -2.24
C SER A 455 2.08 -24.74 -0.79
N VAL A 456 1.93 -23.43 -0.53
CA VAL A 456 1.82 -22.89 0.84
C VAL A 456 0.62 -23.48 1.59
N PHE A 457 -0.55 -23.49 0.95
CA PHE A 457 -1.78 -24.03 1.55
C PHE A 457 -1.77 -25.57 1.61
N GLN A 458 -1.13 -26.26 0.67
CA GLN A 458 -0.95 -27.71 0.76
C GLN A 458 -0.13 -28.08 1.98
N ALA A 459 1.03 -27.43 2.18
CA ALA A 459 1.93 -27.74 3.27
C ALA A 459 1.33 -27.39 4.65
N ASP A 460 0.89 -26.14 4.84
CA ASP A 460 0.51 -25.62 6.17
C ASP A 460 -0.97 -25.21 6.29
N GLY A 461 -1.71 -25.26 5.18
CA GLY A 461 -3.14 -24.96 5.16
C GLY A 461 -4.01 -26.16 5.54
N TYR A 462 -5.27 -25.90 5.84
CA TYR A 462 -6.23 -26.93 6.21
C TYR A 462 -7.66 -26.52 5.87
N VAL A 463 -8.55 -27.51 5.81
CA VAL A 463 -9.98 -27.32 5.57
C VAL A 463 -10.79 -27.85 6.74
N THR A 464 -11.69 -27.04 7.26
CA THR A 464 -12.69 -27.46 8.26
C THR A 464 -14.07 -27.44 7.64
N VAL A 465 -14.86 -28.48 7.90
CA VAL A 465 -16.29 -28.56 7.64
C VAL A 465 -16.97 -28.97 8.94
N ARG A 466 -17.98 -28.23 9.36
CA ARG A 466 -18.79 -28.48 10.57
C ARG A 466 -20.26 -28.50 10.22
N ARG A 467 -20.99 -29.45 10.79
CA ARG A 467 -22.43 -29.62 10.64
C ARG A 467 -23.03 -29.89 12.02
N ASP A 468 -23.47 -28.84 12.69
CA ASP A 468 -23.96 -28.90 14.08
C ASP A 468 -25.35 -28.27 14.16
N ASN A 469 -26.36 -29.01 14.62
CA ASN A 469 -27.71 -28.50 14.94
C ASN A 469 -28.34 -27.59 13.86
N GLY A 470 -28.22 -27.95 12.58
CA GLY A 470 -28.76 -27.18 11.45
C GLY A 470 -27.88 -26.00 11.00
N TYR A 471 -26.73 -25.77 11.64
CA TYR A 471 -25.69 -24.84 11.21
C TYR A 471 -24.58 -25.59 10.46
N GLU A 472 -24.33 -25.18 9.22
CA GLU A 472 -23.23 -25.69 8.41
C GLU A 472 -22.20 -24.58 8.18
N ALA A 473 -20.93 -24.86 8.46
CA ALA A 473 -19.84 -23.91 8.27
C ALA A 473 -18.61 -24.60 7.71
N GLY A 474 -17.99 -23.94 6.73
CA GLY A 474 -16.75 -24.39 6.12
C GLY A 474 -15.73 -23.26 6.08
N ARG A 475 -14.45 -23.62 6.18
CA ARG A 475 -13.35 -22.66 6.19
C ARG A 475 -12.07 -23.32 5.70
N ILE A 476 -11.33 -22.58 4.87
CA ILE A 476 -9.92 -22.83 4.59
C ILE A 476 -9.10 -21.95 5.53
N GLY A 477 -8.13 -22.53 6.21
CA GLY A 477 -7.27 -21.84 7.15
C GLY A 477 -5.80 -22.07 6.83
N PHE A 478 -4.97 -21.10 7.19
CA PHE A 478 -3.51 -21.19 7.21
C PHE A 478 -3.03 -20.44 8.45
N ALA A 479 -2.18 -21.04 9.28
CA ALA A 479 -1.80 -20.43 10.56
C ALA A 479 -0.31 -20.61 10.84
N VAL A 480 0.39 -19.48 11.06
CA VAL A 480 1.83 -19.43 11.26
C VAL A 480 2.20 -18.38 12.32
N ILE A 481 3.45 -18.39 12.78
CA ILE A 481 3.95 -17.38 13.74
C ILE A 481 4.32 -16.05 13.08
N GLY A 482 4.52 -16.02 11.77
CA GLY A 482 4.93 -14.83 11.03
C GLY A 482 3.76 -13.92 10.69
N GLU A 483 3.57 -12.84 11.46
CA GLU A 483 2.51 -11.85 11.22
C GLU A 483 2.58 -11.27 9.80
N ARG A 484 3.77 -10.80 9.39
CA ARG A 484 3.99 -10.16 8.10
C ARG A 484 3.83 -11.11 6.91
N TRP A 485 4.12 -12.39 7.09
CA TRP A 485 3.88 -13.36 6.02
C TRP A 485 2.38 -13.57 5.77
N THR A 486 1.57 -13.63 6.84
CA THR A 486 0.11 -13.68 6.69
C THR A 486 -0.46 -12.41 6.07
N GLU A 487 0.14 -11.24 6.31
CA GLU A 487 -0.20 -9.98 5.61
C GLU A 487 0.01 -10.13 4.12
N ASP A 488 1.21 -10.56 3.73
CA ASP A 488 1.54 -10.67 2.32
C ASP A 488 0.66 -11.70 1.61
N LEU A 489 0.41 -12.85 2.24
CA LEU A 489 -0.47 -13.90 1.70
C LEU A 489 -1.92 -13.41 1.56
N GLN A 490 -2.42 -12.59 2.49
CA GLN A 490 -3.73 -11.95 2.34
C GLN A 490 -3.76 -11.01 1.13
N LEU A 491 -2.72 -10.21 0.93
CA LEU A 491 -2.63 -9.28 -0.20
C LEU A 491 -2.46 -10.03 -1.54
N LEU A 492 -1.70 -11.13 -1.59
CA LEU A 492 -1.63 -12.02 -2.76
C LEU A 492 -2.99 -12.67 -3.06
N LEU A 493 -3.72 -13.13 -2.05
CA LEU A 493 -5.08 -13.65 -2.28
C LEU A 493 -5.99 -12.56 -2.88
N ASN A 494 -5.82 -11.30 -2.47
CA ASN A 494 -6.57 -10.20 -3.04
C ASN A 494 -6.25 -9.97 -4.53
N THR A 495 -5.01 -10.20 -5.00
CA THR A 495 -4.65 -10.06 -6.44
C THR A 495 -5.40 -11.09 -7.28
N VAL A 496 -5.57 -12.30 -6.77
CA VAL A 496 -6.38 -13.34 -7.43
C VAL A 496 -7.88 -13.22 -7.15
N GLY A 497 -8.33 -12.16 -6.49
CA GLY A 497 -9.74 -11.89 -6.21
C GLY A 497 -10.35 -12.72 -5.09
N ILE A 498 -9.55 -13.28 -4.18
CA ILE A 498 -10.01 -14.07 -3.04
C ILE A 498 -9.98 -13.21 -1.77
N TYR A 499 -11.16 -12.85 -1.27
CA TYR A 499 -11.29 -12.19 0.01
C TYR A 499 -10.99 -13.16 1.16
N SER A 500 -10.16 -12.72 2.08
CA SER A 500 -9.78 -13.47 3.28
C SER A 500 -9.76 -12.59 4.52
N ARG A 501 -9.75 -13.21 5.69
CA ARG A 501 -9.62 -12.54 6.99
C ARG A 501 -8.37 -13.03 7.72
N ARG A 502 -7.61 -12.11 8.31
CA ARG A 502 -6.58 -12.44 9.29
C ARG A 502 -7.10 -12.34 10.72
N LEU A 503 -6.61 -13.22 11.58
CA LEU A 503 -6.93 -13.31 13.00
C LEU A 503 -5.64 -13.53 13.78
N ARG A 504 -5.45 -12.79 14.87
CA ARG A 504 -4.40 -13.07 15.85
C ARG A 504 -4.96 -14.00 16.94
N LYS A 505 -4.31 -15.12 17.17
CA LYS A 505 -4.59 -16.06 18.26
C LYS A 505 -3.48 -15.94 19.29
N LYS A 506 -3.83 -15.33 20.42
CA LYS A 506 -2.91 -15.18 21.54
C LYS A 506 -2.52 -16.54 22.11
N GLU A 507 -1.23 -16.81 22.19
CA GLU A 507 -0.71 -18.01 22.82
C GLU A 507 -0.66 -17.81 24.34
N LYS A 508 -1.02 -18.87 25.08
CA LYS A 508 -1.10 -18.81 26.55
C LYS A 508 0.25 -19.06 27.21
N ARG A 509 1.17 -19.67 26.48
CA ARG A 509 2.49 -20.06 26.98
C ARG A 509 3.50 -18.99 26.60
N ASP A 510 4.26 -18.52 27.59
CA ASP A 510 5.21 -17.43 27.41
C ASP A 510 6.44 -17.82 26.56
N ASP A 511 6.67 -19.13 26.33
CA ASP A 511 7.77 -19.66 25.52
C ASP A 511 7.42 -19.78 24.02
N ARG A 512 6.25 -19.30 23.61
CA ARG A 512 5.76 -19.43 22.23
C ARG A 512 5.18 -18.13 21.69
N TYR A 513 5.36 -17.95 20.39
CA TYR A 513 4.78 -16.82 19.67
C TYR A 513 3.27 -17.00 19.49
N ASP A 514 2.57 -15.86 19.39
CA ASP A 514 1.20 -15.83 18.92
C ASP A 514 1.09 -16.43 17.52
N LEU A 515 -0.08 -17.02 17.24
CA LEU A 515 -0.37 -17.53 15.90
C LEU A 515 -1.18 -16.51 15.13
N HIS A 516 -0.77 -16.26 13.90
CA HIS A 516 -1.48 -15.44 12.93
C HIS A 516 -2.14 -16.37 11.92
N GLU A 517 -3.47 -16.30 11.84
CA GLU A 517 -4.29 -17.16 11.00
C GLU A 517 -4.92 -16.37 9.87
N LEU A 518 -4.72 -16.85 8.64
CA LEU A 518 -5.45 -16.45 7.46
C LEU A 518 -6.64 -17.40 7.25
N SER A 519 -7.80 -16.84 6.93
CA SER A 519 -9.09 -17.56 6.91
C SER A 519 -9.94 -17.19 5.70
N ILE A 520 -10.33 -18.18 4.91
CA ILE A 520 -11.27 -18.05 3.79
C ILE A 520 -12.54 -18.84 4.14
N SER A 521 -13.60 -18.12 4.55
CA SER A 521 -14.83 -18.74 5.07
C SER A 521 -16.05 -18.53 4.17
N ILE A 522 -16.08 -17.44 3.40
CA ILE A 522 -17.22 -17.11 2.54
C ILE A 522 -17.27 -18.11 1.38
N GLY A 523 -18.47 -18.55 0.99
CA GLY A 523 -18.68 -19.64 0.03
C GLY A 523 -18.09 -19.34 -1.35
N SER A 524 -18.37 -18.15 -1.90
CA SER A 524 -17.79 -17.71 -3.19
C SER A 524 -16.26 -17.70 -3.18
N GLU A 525 -15.65 -17.39 -2.05
CA GLU A 525 -14.18 -17.30 -1.93
C GLU A 525 -13.54 -18.66 -1.86
N ARG A 526 -14.20 -19.61 -1.18
CA ARG A 526 -13.76 -21.01 -1.15
C ARG A 526 -13.92 -21.66 -2.51
N ALA A 527 -14.98 -21.33 -3.26
CA ALA A 527 -15.17 -21.81 -4.62
C ALA A 527 -14.07 -21.28 -5.56
N ARG A 528 -13.77 -19.98 -5.50
CA ARG A 528 -12.67 -19.38 -6.28
C ARG A 528 -11.31 -19.93 -5.86
N PHE A 529 -11.10 -20.18 -4.56
CA PHE A 529 -9.91 -20.88 -4.10
C PHE A 529 -9.83 -22.28 -4.72
N ALA A 530 -10.91 -23.06 -4.74
CA ALA A 530 -10.91 -24.40 -5.33
C ALA A 530 -10.57 -24.41 -6.82
N GLU A 531 -11.11 -23.45 -7.57
CA GLU A 531 -10.87 -23.29 -9.01
C GLU A 531 -9.43 -22.88 -9.32
N LEU A 532 -8.91 -21.86 -8.63
CA LEU A 532 -7.61 -21.27 -9.00
C LEU A 532 -6.43 -21.95 -8.27
N ILE A 533 -6.60 -22.20 -6.97
CA ILE A 533 -5.50 -22.60 -6.08
C ILE A 533 -5.61 -24.08 -5.71
N GLY A 534 -6.76 -24.54 -5.23
CA GLY A 534 -6.98 -25.92 -4.85
C GLY A 534 -5.99 -26.47 -3.81
N PHE A 535 -6.00 -27.79 -3.67
CA PHE A 535 -5.02 -28.56 -2.90
C PHE A 535 -4.43 -29.65 -3.78
N VAL A 536 -3.17 -30.00 -3.52
CA VAL A 536 -2.47 -31.09 -4.20
C VAL A 536 -2.96 -32.44 -3.69
N GLY A 537 -3.05 -32.60 -2.36
CA GLY A 537 -3.44 -33.86 -1.75
C GLY A 537 -4.93 -34.13 -1.89
N ARG A 538 -5.30 -35.32 -2.38
CA ARG A 538 -6.68 -35.73 -2.64
C ARG A 538 -7.61 -35.56 -1.45
N ASP A 539 -7.18 -35.94 -0.25
CA ASP A 539 -8.03 -35.83 0.96
C ASP A 539 -8.38 -34.38 1.30
N LYS A 540 -7.40 -33.48 1.23
CA LYS A 540 -7.59 -32.05 1.54
C LYS A 540 -8.43 -31.39 0.45
N HIS A 541 -8.24 -31.79 -0.81
CA HIS A 541 -9.05 -31.36 -1.94
C HIS A 541 -10.51 -31.83 -1.82
N ALA A 542 -10.75 -33.10 -1.53
CA ALA A 542 -12.09 -33.65 -1.31
C ALA A 542 -12.82 -32.91 -0.16
N ARG A 543 -12.11 -32.60 0.93
CA ARG A 543 -12.65 -31.82 2.04
C ARG A 543 -12.99 -30.37 1.63
N LEU A 544 -12.21 -29.76 0.73
CA LEU A 544 -12.52 -28.46 0.14
C LEU A 544 -13.82 -28.53 -0.67
N LEU A 545 -13.99 -29.52 -1.54
CA LEU A 545 -15.20 -29.72 -2.34
C LEU A 545 -16.42 -29.97 -1.46
N GLU A 546 -16.31 -30.81 -0.42
CA GLU A 546 -17.37 -31.01 0.57
C GLU A 546 -17.81 -29.70 1.22
N SER A 547 -16.85 -28.81 1.48
CA SER A 547 -17.11 -27.50 2.06
C SER A 547 -17.97 -26.61 1.14
N LEU A 548 -17.94 -26.82 -0.17
CA LEU A 548 -18.78 -26.12 -1.16
C LEU A 548 -20.20 -26.70 -1.24
N GLY A 549 -20.41 -27.92 -0.75
CA GLY A 549 -21.75 -28.54 -0.66
C GLY A 549 -22.58 -28.08 0.55
N LEU A 550 -22.07 -27.13 1.35
CA LEU A 550 -22.75 -26.66 2.57
C LEU A 550 -23.93 -25.74 2.25
N ARG A 551 -25.02 -25.85 3.01
CA ARG A 551 -26.23 -25.05 2.85
C ARG A 551 -25.97 -23.57 3.15
N GLY A 552 -26.59 -22.68 2.37
CA GLY A 552 -26.55 -21.24 2.62
C GLY A 552 -25.21 -20.57 2.32
N LEU A 553 -24.50 -21.02 1.28
CA LEU A 553 -23.26 -20.38 0.83
C LEU A 553 -23.49 -18.89 0.56
N LYS A 554 -22.71 -18.06 1.25
CA LYS A 554 -22.70 -16.61 1.03
C LYS A 554 -21.82 -16.28 -0.17
N SER A 555 -22.27 -15.31 -0.96
CA SER A 555 -21.43 -14.64 -1.95
C SER A 555 -20.84 -13.38 -1.35
N CYS A 556 -19.57 -13.11 -1.66
CA CYS A 556 -18.91 -11.87 -1.32
C CYS A 556 -19.15 -10.84 -2.44
N PRO A 557 -19.57 -9.61 -2.14
CA PRO A 557 -19.69 -8.56 -3.16
C PRO A 557 -18.32 -8.08 -3.68
N ASN A 558 -18.33 -7.43 -4.85
CA ASN A 558 -17.15 -6.79 -5.46
C ASN A 558 -16.74 -5.47 -4.80
N LEU A 559 -17.61 -4.91 -3.96
CA LEU A 559 -17.32 -3.80 -3.07
C LEU A 559 -17.67 -4.22 -1.65
N ARG A 560 -16.73 -4.06 -0.72
CA ARG A 560 -16.95 -4.27 0.71
C ARG A 560 -16.61 -3.02 1.49
N GLU A 561 -17.47 -2.70 2.44
CA GLU A 561 -17.14 -1.76 3.49
C GLU A 561 -16.51 -2.51 4.67
N GLU A 562 -15.21 -2.36 4.85
CA GLU A 562 -14.46 -2.98 5.94
C GLU A 562 -14.23 -2.02 7.09
N VAL A 563 -14.51 -2.48 8.32
CA VAL A 563 -14.50 -1.64 9.51
C VAL A 563 -13.07 -1.30 9.92
N ILE A 564 -12.79 -0.04 10.21
CA ILE A 564 -11.55 0.41 10.84
C ILE A 564 -11.54 -0.08 12.29
N VAL A 565 -10.48 -0.78 12.68
CA VAL A 565 -10.31 -1.32 14.05
C VAL A 565 -9.18 -0.65 14.82
N ALA A 566 -8.21 -0.05 14.12
CA ALA A 566 -7.12 0.71 14.74
C ALA A 566 -6.54 1.71 13.74
N ILE A 567 -5.98 2.80 14.25
CA ILE A 567 -5.18 3.77 13.51
C ILE A 567 -3.89 3.93 14.32
N GLU A 568 -2.75 3.70 13.70
CA GLU A 568 -1.44 3.67 14.37
C GLU A 568 -0.51 4.67 13.70
N ASP A 569 0.18 5.49 14.49
CA ASP A 569 1.26 6.35 13.99
C ASP A 569 2.52 5.52 13.74
N LEU A 570 3.01 5.52 12.49
CA LEU A 570 4.25 4.85 12.09
C LEU A 570 5.47 5.78 12.13
N GLY A 571 5.28 7.06 12.47
CA GLY A 571 6.31 8.08 12.47
C GLY A 571 6.54 8.69 11.10
N VAL A 572 7.69 9.36 10.95
CA VAL A 572 8.01 10.16 9.76
C VAL A 572 8.85 9.35 8.76
N GLU A 573 8.32 9.17 7.56
CA GLU A 573 8.93 8.39 6.47
C GLU A 573 8.99 9.19 5.16
N GLU A 574 9.82 8.76 4.21
CA GLU A 574 9.74 9.25 2.82
C GLU A 574 8.40 8.81 2.21
N VAL A 575 7.70 9.76 1.60
CA VAL A 575 6.37 9.55 1.04
C VAL A 575 6.29 9.94 -0.43
N TYR A 576 5.39 9.25 -1.12
CA TYR A 576 5.28 9.21 -2.56
C TYR A 576 3.83 9.39 -2.96
N ASP A 577 3.60 9.88 -4.17
CA ASP A 577 2.26 10.01 -4.71
C ASP A 577 2.25 9.80 -6.23
N ILE A 578 1.09 9.41 -6.73
CA ILE A 578 0.82 9.30 -8.16
C ILE A 578 -0.48 10.03 -8.47
N GLN A 579 -0.51 10.66 -9.64
CA GLN A 579 -1.72 11.23 -10.20
C GLN A 579 -2.20 10.33 -11.32
N THR A 580 -3.48 9.97 -11.29
CA THR A 580 -4.21 9.24 -12.34
C THR A 580 -5.18 10.15 -13.09
N GLU A 581 -5.63 9.71 -14.27
CA GLU A 581 -6.66 10.40 -15.07
C GLU A 581 -8.01 10.50 -14.33
N SER A 582 -8.36 9.51 -13.50
CA SER A 582 -9.66 9.47 -12.81
C SER A 582 -9.71 10.27 -11.51
N GLY A 583 -8.55 10.63 -10.94
CA GLY A 583 -8.49 11.30 -9.63
C GLY A 583 -8.37 10.33 -8.44
N GLU A 584 -8.40 9.02 -8.68
CA GLU A 584 -8.24 7.98 -7.65
C GLU A 584 -7.44 6.77 -8.16
N TYR A 585 -7.02 5.92 -7.21
CA TYR A 585 -6.47 4.59 -7.47
C TYR A 585 -6.74 3.67 -6.28
N LEU A 586 -6.39 2.39 -6.43
CA LEU A 586 -6.48 1.39 -5.37
C LEU A 586 -5.10 1.15 -4.75
N SER A 587 -4.99 1.35 -3.43
CA SER A 587 -3.82 0.96 -2.62
C SER A 587 -4.20 -0.16 -1.67
N ASN A 588 -3.55 -1.31 -1.71
CA ASN A 588 -3.98 -2.53 -1.01
C ASN A 588 -5.48 -2.84 -1.23
N ASN A 589 -6.01 -2.49 -2.41
CA ASN A 589 -7.44 -2.55 -2.79
C ASN A 589 -8.38 -1.60 -2.04
N VAL A 590 -7.86 -0.67 -1.24
CA VAL A 590 -8.64 0.43 -0.68
C VAL A 590 -8.64 1.58 -1.67
N ALA A 591 -9.81 2.19 -1.91
CA ALA A 591 -9.92 3.34 -2.79
C ALA A 591 -9.34 4.61 -2.13
N VAL A 592 -8.37 5.21 -2.80
CA VAL A 592 -7.63 6.40 -2.35
C VAL A 592 -7.67 7.48 -3.42
N HIS A 593 -7.62 8.74 -2.99
CA HIS A 593 -7.62 9.89 -3.88
C HIS A 593 -6.19 10.37 -4.16
N ASN A 594 -5.93 10.84 -5.39
CA ASN A 594 -4.64 11.37 -5.82
C ASN A 594 -4.29 12.70 -5.12
N CYS A 595 -3.03 13.12 -5.21
CA CYS A 595 -2.64 14.53 -5.09
C CYS A 595 -1.96 15.05 -6.37
N PHE A 596 -1.84 16.38 -6.48
CA PHE A 596 -1.21 17.04 -7.64
C PHE A 596 0.19 17.50 -7.26
N ILE A 597 1.08 17.40 -8.21
CA ILE A 597 2.51 17.32 -7.96
C ILE A 597 3.23 18.58 -8.46
N ASN A 598 3.90 19.30 -7.54
CA ASN A 598 5.19 19.98 -7.72
C ASN A 598 5.93 19.91 -6.36
N SER A 599 7.27 19.78 -6.34
CA SER A 599 8.03 19.60 -5.09
C SER A 599 8.11 20.88 -4.29
N VAL A 600 7.71 20.80 -3.03
CA VAL A 600 7.83 21.86 -2.03
C VAL A 600 8.13 21.18 -0.71
N ASP A 601 9.25 21.49 -0.06
CA ASP A 601 9.45 21.13 1.34
C ASP A 601 8.49 21.96 2.20
N ASP A 602 8.04 21.43 3.34
CA ASP A 602 7.09 22.11 4.23
C ASP A 602 7.74 23.27 5.01
N ASN A 603 8.24 24.25 4.27
CA ASN A 603 8.71 25.53 4.75
C ASN A 603 8.52 26.59 3.66
N MET A 604 8.33 27.84 4.10
CA MET A 604 8.05 28.94 3.18
C MET A 604 9.20 29.24 2.21
N GLY A 605 10.44 28.93 2.59
CA GLY A 605 11.60 29.06 1.72
C GLY A 605 11.51 28.18 0.49
N SER A 606 11.17 26.89 0.67
CA SER A 606 11.03 25.92 -0.42
C SER A 606 9.82 26.23 -1.32
N ILE A 607 8.72 26.76 -0.75
CA ILE A 607 7.57 27.30 -1.54
C ILE A 607 8.05 28.40 -2.49
N MET A 608 8.87 29.33 -1.99
CA MET A 608 9.34 30.48 -2.77
C MET A 608 10.49 30.12 -3.72
N ASP A 609 11.33 29.16 -3.36
CA ASP A 609 12.34 28.61 -4.26
C ASP A 609 11.69 27.80 -5.38
N LEU A 610 10.61 27.06 -5.12
CA LEU A 610 9.79 26.50 -6.18
C LEU A 610 9.18 27.62 -7.03
N ALA A 611 8.56 28.64 -6.43
CA ALA A 611 7.96 29.74 -7.17
C ALA A 611 8.98 30.48 -8.06
N LYS A 612 10.21 30.69 -7.55
CA LYS A 612 11.34 31.25 -8.29
C LYS A 612 11.83 30.30 -9.39
N THR A 613 11.94 29.01 -9.09
CA THR A 613 12.42 27.98 -10.03
C THR A 613 11.42 27.78 -11.17
N GLU A 614 10.13 27.71 -10.88
CA GLU A 614 9.04 27.69 -11.86
C GLU A 614 9.01 28.99 -12.67
N ALA A 615 9.11 30.17 -12.03
CA ALA A 615 9.19 31.44 -12.75
C ALA A 615 10.41 31.54 -13.69
N MET A 616 11.52 30.86 -13.37
CA MET A 616 12.74 30.83 -14.18
C MET A 616 12.72 29.75 -15.27
N LEU A 617 12.19 28.56 -14.97
CA LEU A 617 12.01 27.45 -15.92
C LEU A 617 10.92 27.78 -16.95
N PHE A 618 9.83 28.41 -16.50
CA PHE A 618 8.68 28.78 -17.31
C PHE A 618 8.76 30.21 -17.84
N LYS A 619 9.96 30.81 -17.80
CA LYS A 619 10.26 32.13 -18.41
C LYS A 619 9.91 32.17 -19.91
N TYR A 620 9.82 31.00 -20.56
CA TYR A 620 9.33 30.78 -21.92
C TYR A 620 8.25 29.67 -22.01
N GLY A 621 7.60 29.36 -20.88
CA GLY A 621 6.52 28.39 -20.73
C GLY A 621 6.94 27.00 -20.26
N SER A 622 6.34 26.54 -19.15
CA SER A 622 5.70 25.22 -19.09
C SER A 622 4.67 25.16 -17.95
N GLY A 623 3.80 24.14 -18.00
CA GLY A 623 2.80 23.84 -16.97
C GLY A 623 1.39 24.40 -17.20
N ALA A 624 1.24 25.49 -17.94
CA ALA A 624 -0.02 25.95 -18.50
C ALA A 624 0.28 26.75 -19.77
N GLY A 625 -0.28 26.33 -20.91
CA GLY A 625 0.00 26.96 -22.20
C GLY A 625 -0.46 28.41 -22.25
N VAL A 626 0.29 29.24 -23.00
CA VAL A 626 -0.19 30.53 -23.49
C VAL A 626 -0.08 30.51 -25.01
N ASN A 627 -1.19 30.85 -25.67
CA ASN A 627 -1.26 31.13 -27.10
C ASN A 627 -0.41 32.37 -27.41
N LEU A 628 0.42 32.26 -28.44
CA LEU A 628 0.87 33.43 -29.21
C LEU A 628 -0.32 34.06 -29.94
#